data_AF-D7CCE0-F1
#
_entry.id   AF-D7CCE0-F1
#
_cell.length_a   1.000
_cell.length_b   1.000
_cell.length_c   1.000
_cell.angle_alpha   90.00
_cell.angle_beta   90.00
_cell.angle_gamma   90.00
#
_symmetry.space_group_name_H-M   'P 1'
#
loop_
_entity.id
_entity.type
_entity.pdbx_description
1 polymer ?
#
loop_
_entity_poly.entity_id
_entity_poly.type
_entity_poly.pdbx_seq_one_letter_code
_entity_poly.pdbx_strand_id
1 'polypeptide(L)'
;MRSGTPAGRRLAELYHDERPLKSTGVARATTLVEQAGGRDWALAEAARQRSMALGRLAEATLDPQAAHGLRSLADLAMHRSS
;
A
#
# COMPACT_ATOMS: atom_id res chain seq x y z
N MET A 1 13.23 0.54 -3.75
CA MET A 1 12.66 0.48 -5.12
C MET A 1 13.42 -0.54 -5.94
N ARG A 2 12.95 -1.79 -6.04
CA ARG A 2 13.33 -2.76 -7.08
C ARG A 2 12.55 -4.05 -6.79
N SER A 3 11.39 -4.21 -7.42
CA SER A 3 10.68 -5.49 -7.47
C SER A 3 11.45 -6.57 -8.26
N GLY A 4 12.63 -6.26 -8.80
CA GLY A 4 13.44 -7.17 -9.63
C GLY A 4 12.85 -7.44 -11.01
N THR A 5 11.61 -7.00 -11.26
CA THR A 5 10.91 -7.26 -12.52
C THR A 5 11.34 -6.29 -13.62
N PRO A 6 11.31 -6.71 -14.91
CA PRO A 6 11.54 -5.82 -16.04
C PRO A 6 10.62 -4.59 -16.07
N ALA A 7 9.37 -4.73 -15.61
CA ALA A 7 8.43 -3.62 -15.47
C ALA A 7 8.83 -2.65 -14.34
N GLY A 8 9.31 -3.17 -13.20
CA GLY A 8 9.82 -2.36 -12.09
C GLY A 8 11.06 -1.53 -12.46
N ARG A 9 11.91 -2.02 -13.37
CA ARG A 9 13.05 -1.23 -13.91
C ARG A 9 12.59 -0.07 -14.79
N ARG A 10 11.66 -0.32 -15.71
CA ARG A 10 11.07 0.72 -16.57
C ARG A 10 10.32 1.79 -15.77
N LEU A 11 9.68 1.39 -14.65
CA LEU A 11 9.04 2.33 -13.75
C LEU A 11 10.07 3.20 -13.01
N ALA A 12 11.20 2.62 -12.57
CA ALA A 12 12.27 3.39 -11.93
C ALA A 12 12.93 4.38 -12.89
N GLU A 13 13.14 4.00 -14.16
CA GLU A 13 13.61 4.90 -15.22
C GLU A 13 12.64 6.07 -15.44
N LEU A 14 11.33 5.80 -15.43
CA LEU A 14 10.29 6.82 -15.58
C LEU A 14 10.24 7.78 -14.38
N TYR A 15 10.52 7.29 -13.16
CA TYR A 15 10.56 8.10 -11.94
C TYR A 15 11.84 8.94 -11.79
N HIS A 16 12.92 8.55 -12.46
CA HIS A 16 14.20 9.28 -12.47
C HIS A 16 14.30 10.31 -13.60
N ASP A 17 13.33 10.38 -14.52
CA ASP A 17 13.24 11.44 -15.51
C ASP A 17 12.70 12.72 -14.86
N GLU A 18 13.47 13.82 -14.89
CA GLU A 18 13.12 15.11 -14.26
C GLU A 18 12.01 15.86 -15.02
N ARG A 19 11.59 15.34 -16.18
CA ARG A 19 10.53 15.96 -16.98
C ARG A 19 9.16 15.66 -16.38
N PRO A 20 8.24 16.65 -16.32
CA PRO A 20 6.88 16.41 -15.89
C PRO A 20 6.22 15.29 -16.73
N LEU A 21 5.67 14.30 -16.05
CA LEU A 21 4.91 13.22 -16.68
C LEU A 21 3.71 13.82 -17.41
N LYS A 22 3.74 13.80 -18.74
CA LYS A 22 2.56 14.08 -19.57
C LYS A 22 1.48 13.02 -19.29
N SER A 23 0.21 13.32 -19.57
CA SER A 23 -0.92 12.40 -19.31
C SER A 23 -0.70 10.98 -19.88
N THR A 24 -0.04 10.87 -21.02
CA THR A 24 0.37 9.59 -21.64
C THR A 24 1.43 8.83 -20.85
N GLY A 25 2.31 9.54 -20.15
CA GLY A 25 3.29 8.98 -19.22
C GLY A 25 2.65 8.44 -17.95
N VAL A 26 1.60 9.09 -17.45
CA VAL A 26 0.83 8.62 -16.27
C VAL A 26 0.16 7.28 -16.57
N ALA A 27 -0.55 7.16 -17.71
CA ALA A 27 -1.17 5.89 -18.11
C ALA A 27 -0.15 4.75 -18.25
N ARG A 28 1.02 5.05 -18.82
CA ARG A 28 2.12 4.09 -18.98
C ARG A 28 2.74 3.69 -17.64
N ALA A 29 2.87 4.61 -16.70
CA ALA A 29 3.32 4.32 -15.33
C ALA A 29 2.34 3.36 -14.64
N THR A 30 1.03 3.62 -14.74
CA THR A 30 -0.01 2.77 -14.15
C THR A 30 0.06 1.34 -14.70
N THR A 31 0.15 1.16 -16.02
CA THR A 31 0.30 -0.18 -16.62
C THR A 31 1.57 -0.88 -16.15
N LEU A 32 2.68 -0.17 -16.00
CA LEU A 32 3.93 -0.75 -15.51
C LEU A 32 3.86 -1.15 -14.04
N VAL A 33 3.16 -0.40 -13.20
CA VAL A 33 2.90 -0.75 -11.78
C VAL A 33 2.07 -2.03 -11.69
N GLU A 34 1.02 -2.14 -12.51
CA GLU A 34 0.18 -3.33 -12.57
C GLU A 34 0.97 -4.55 -13.07
N GLN A 35 1.70 -4.42 -14.17
CA GLN A 35 2.54 -5.49 -14.73
C GLN A 35 3.71 -5.88 -13.81
N ALA A 36 4.17 -4.98 -12.95
CA ALA A 36 5.22 -5.29 -11.97
C ALA A 36 4.71 -6.08 -10.76
N GLY A 37 3.40 -6.42 -10.70
CA GLY A 37 2.79 -7.07 -9.55
C GLY A 37 2.51 -6.10 -8.40
N GLY A 38 2.42 -4.80 -8.67
CA GLY A 38 2.24 -3.77 -7.65
C GLY A 38 0.95 -3.94 -6.85
N ARG A 39 -0.11 -4.48 -7.47
CA ARG A 39 -1.37 -4.78 -6.79
C ARG A 39 -1.19 -5.89 -5.73
N ASP A 40 -0.58 -7.00 -6.11
CA ASP A 40 -0.37 -8.13 -5.20
C ASP A 40 0.60 -7.76 -4.08
N TRP A 41 1.65 -7.01 -4.40
CA TRP A 41 2.56 -6.47 -3.39
C TRP A 41 1.86 -5.52 -2.42
N ALA A 42 1.02 -4.60 -2.91
CA ALA A 42 0.29 -3.66 -2.08
C ALA A 42 -0.71 -4.36 -1.16
N LEU A 43 -1.40 -5.40 -1.66
CA LEU A 43 -2.31 -6.22 -0.86
C LEU A 43 -1.55 -7.01 0.22
N ALA A 44 -0.42 -7.61 -0.12
CA ALA A 44 0.43 -8.33 0.83
C ALA A 44 0.99 -7.39 1.92
N GLU A 45 1.43 -6.19 1.53
CA GLU A 45 1.94 -5.19 2.46
C GLU A 45 0.83 -4.66 3.38
N ALA A 46 -0.37 -4.41 2.85
CA ALA A 46 -1.53 -4.03 3.67
C ALA A 46 -1.88 -5.13 4.68
N ALA A 47 -1.87 -6.40 4.28
CA ALA A 47 -2.11 -7.53 5.18
C ALA A 47 -1.03 -7.63 6.28
N ARG A 48 0.24 -7.40 5.91
CA ARG A 48 1.37 -7.39 6.85
C ARG A 48 1.23 -6.27 7.89
N GLN A 49 0.95 -5.05 7.45
CA GLN A 49 0.74 -3.90 8.35
C GLN A 49 -0.44 -4.13 9.30
N ARG A 50 -1.54 -4.70 8.79
CA ARG A 50 -2.70 -5.08 9.61
C ARG A 50 -2.33 -6.11 10.68
N SER A 51 -1.61 -7.18 10.31
CA SER A 51 -1.17 -8.21 11.26
C SER A 51 -0.29 -7.59 12.37
N MET A 52 0.64 -6.70 12.01
CA MET A 52 1.49 -6.00 12.97
C MET A 52 0.70 -5.08 13.90
N ALA A 53 -0.29 -4.35 13.38
CA ALA A 53 -1.14 -3.49 14.20
C ALA A 53 -1.97 -4.31 15.21
N LEU A 54 -2.53 -5.44 14.76
CA LEU A 54 -3.28 -6.35 15.62
C LEU A 54 -2.41 -7.00 16.70
N GLY A 55 -1.18 -7.40 16.36
CA GLY A 55 -0.21 -7.91 17.34
C GLY A 55 0.10 -6.88 18.43
N ARG A 56 0.37 -5.62 18.04
CA ARG A 56 0.61 -4.54 19.01
C ARG A 56 -0.60 -4.23 19.89
N LEU A 57 -1.81 -4.30 19.33
CA LEU A 57 -3.05 -4.12 20.11
C LEU A 57 -3.29 -5.26 21.10
N ALA A 58 -2.91 -6.49 20.76
CA ALA A 58 -3.03 -7.64 21.66
C ALA A 58 -2.01 -7.60 22.80
N GLU A 59 -0.81 -7.07 22.55
CA GLU A 59 0.24 -6.87 23.56
C GLU A 59 -0.04 -5.66 24.46
N ALA A 60 -0.70 -4.64 23.92
CA ALA A 60 -1.15 -3.52 24.71
C ALA A 60 -2.29 -4.01 25.62
N THR A 61 -2.02 -4.15 26.93
CA THR A 61 -3.06 -4.35 27.95
C THR A 61 -3.86 -3.05 28.06
N LEU A 62 -4.67 -2.81 27.04
CA LEU A 62 -5.54 -1.66 26.93
C LEU A 62 -6.76 -1.90 27.81
N ASP A 63 -7.21 -0.82 28.42
CA ASP A 63 -8.55 -0.77 28.97
C ASP A 63 -9.56 -1.23 27.86
N PRO A 64 -10.49 -2.16 28.16
CA PRO A 64 -11.36 -2.77 27.17
C PRO A 64 -12.15 -1.78 26.29
N GLN A 65 -12.48 -0.59 26.82
CA GLN A 65 -13.16 0.46 26.05
C GLN A 65 -12.24 1.09 25.00
N ALA A 66 -10.98 1.37 25.35
CA ALA A 66 -10.00 1.93 24.42
C ALA A 66 -9.67 0.97 23.26
N ALA A 67 -9.56 -0.33 23.56
CA ALA A 67 -9.33 -1.36 22.54
C ALA A 67 -10.50 -1.48 21.54
N HIS A 68 -11.74 -1.39 22.04
CA HIS A 68 -12.94 -1.42 21.19
C HIS A 68 -13.01 -0.21 20.26
N GLY A 69 -12.71 1.00 20.77
CA GLY A 69 -12.69 2.23 19.95
C GLY A 69 -11.68 2.17 18.81
N LEU A 70 -10.45 1.71 19.09
CA LEU A 70 -9.40 1.58 18.06
C LEU A 70 -9.75 0.53 17.00
N ARG A 71 -10.40 -0.56 17.40
CA ARG A 71 -10.86 -1.59 16.46
C ARG A 71 -11.92 -1.04 15.49
N SER A 72 -12.90 -0.31 16.02
CA SER A 72 -13.95 0.33 15.22
C SER A 72 -13.39 1.35 14.22
N LEU A 73 -12.39 2.14 14.62
CA LEU A 73 -11.71 3.09 13.71
C LEU A 73 -10.95 2.38 12.59
N ALA A 74 -10.25 1.28 12.89
CA ALA A 74 -9.54 0.50 11.90
C ALA A 74 -10.50 -0.16 10.88
N ASP A 75 -11.62 -0.69 11.35
CA ASP A 75 -12.64 -1.28 10.49
C ASP A 75 -13.30 -0.23 9.59
N LEU A 76 -13.59 0.98 10.10
CA LEU A 76 -14.11 2.09 9.30
C LEU A 76 -13.11 2.57 8.24
N ALA A 77 -11.82 2.67 8.58
CA ALA A 77 -10.78 3.07 7.65
C ALA A 77 -10.58 2.06 6.51
N MET A 78 -10.81 0.76 6.76
CA MET A 78 -10.69 -0.29 5.76
C MET A 78 -11.94 -0.44 4.86
N HIS A 79 -13.12 -0.05 5.35
CA HIS A 79 -14.39 -0.17 4.61
C HIS A 79 -14.89 1.16 4.04
N ARG A 80 -14.05 2.21 4.04
CA ARG A 80 -14.39 3.47 3.40
C ARG A 80 -14.43 3.28 1.88
N SER A 81 -15.62 2.92 1.38
CA SER A 81 -16.00 3.15 -0.01
C SER A 81 -16.02 4.67 -0.23
N SER A 82 -15.29 5.13 -1.25
CA SER A 82 -15.24 6.53 -1.71
C SER A 82 -16.61 7.14 -1.96
#